data_AF-A0A7X0LVI2-F1
#
_entry.id   AF-A0A7X0LVI2-F1
#
_cell.length_a   1.000
_cell.length_b   1.000
_cell.length_c   1.000
_cell.angle_alpha   90.00
_cell.angle_beta   90.00
_cell.angle_gamma   90.00
#
_symmetry.space_group_name_H-M   'P 1'
#
loop_
_entity.id
_entity.type
_entity.pdbx_description
1 polymer ?
#
loop_
_entity_poly.entity_id
_entity_poly.type
_entity_poly.pdbx_seq_one_letter_code
_entity_poly.pdbx_strand_id
1 'polypeptide(L)'
;MMLIDEINAANVFQINSEEFIRALHSMKRNKENEIMAIKKKIERYEEKRRQEEAMYRSLSPLKKLFTSRTPSHHQAVAYMVNVKERLKSISSIKQSIALLDKLISDVHSEQSKEEMYLSRLLLEEIKTWKEAEVNEQ
;
A
#
# COMPACT_ATOMS: atom_id res chain seq x y z
N MET A 1 21.64 8.74 15.37
CA MET A 1 22.18 7.96 14.25
C MET A 1 22.21 8.83 13.01
N MET A 2 23.02 8.44 12.02
CA MET A 2 23.13 9.06 10.71
C MET A 2 22.51 8.12 9.68
N LEU A 3 21.50 8.61 8.97
CA LEU A 3 20.91 7.93 7.83
C LEU A 3 21.58 8.45 6.56
N ILE A 4 22.14 7.54 5.76
CA ILE A 4 22.98 7.87 4.60
C ILE A 4 22.32 7.30 3.35
N ASP A 5 22.26 8.07 2.28
CA ASP A 5 21.78 7.58 0.98
C ASP A 5 22.72 6.51 0.41
N GLU A 6 22.16 5.36 0.06
CA GLU A 6 22.90 4.21 -0.46
C GLU A 6 23.64 4.50 -1.78
N ILE A 7 23.20 5.50 -2.55
CA ILE A 7 23.79 5.90 -3.84
C ILE A 7 24.64 7.16 -3.69
N ASN A 8 24.20 8.12 -2.87
CA ASN A 8 24.89 9.40 -2.71
C ASN A 8 25.24 9.68 -1.24
N ALA A 9 26.41 9.21 -0.81
CA ALA A 9 26.88 9.37 0.56
C ALA A 9 26.99 10.82 1.07
N ALA A 10 26.88 11.84 0.19
CA ALA A 10 26.79 13.25 0.62
C ALA A 10 25.41 13.61 1.22
N ASN A 11 24.37 12.82 0.95
CA ASN A 11 23.05 13.00 1.52
C ASN A 11 22.96 12.26 2.86
N VAL A 12 23.23 12.99 3.94
CA VAL A 12 23.21 12.49 5.31
C VAL A 12 22.09 13.19 6.09
N PHE A 13 21.34 12.42 6.87
CA PHE A 13 20.28 12.93 7.73
C PHE A 13 20.43 12.38 9.15
N GLN A 14 20.55 13.28 10.13
CA GLN A 14 20.71 12.90 11.53
C GLN A 14 19.35 12.83 12.22
N ILE A 15 19.08 11.71 12.88
CA ILE A 15 17.85 11.46 13.63
C ILE A 15 18.15 10.59 14.86
N ASN A 16 17.36 10.73 15.93
CA ASN A 16 17.47 9.81 17.06
C ASN A 16 16.81 8.44 16.75
N SER A 17 17.19 7.39 17.48
CA SER A 17 16.71 6.03 17.21
C SER A 17 15.22 5.83 17.46
N GLU A 18 14.69 6.46 18.50
CA GLU A 18 13.27 6.39 18.81
C GLU A 18 12.41 7.05 17.74
N GLU A 19 12.80 8.23 17.26
CA GLU A 19 12.14 8.97 16.19
C GLU A 19 12.22 8.21 14.88
N PHE A 20 13.36 7.61 14.56
CA PHE A 20 13.48 6.78 13.37
C PHE A 20 12.54 5.57 13.43
N ILE A 21 12.48 4.86 14.56
CA ILE A 21 11.55 3.76 14.79
C ILE A 21 10.09 4.25 14.65
N ARG A 22 9.74 5.41 15.23
CA ARG A 22 8.41 6.03 15.09
C ARG A 22 8.07 6.34 13.64
N ALA A 23 9.02 6.90 12.87
CA ALA A 23 8.85 7.16 11.45
C ALA A 23 8.55 5.86 10.70
N LEU A 24 9.36 4.81 10.89
CA LEU A 24 9.15 3.51 10.24
C LEU A 24 7.78 2.89 10.59
N HIS A 25 7.37 2.96 11.85
CA HIS A 25 6.03 2.49 12.27
C HIS A 25 4.89 3.30 11.65
N SER A 26 5.03 4.63 11.57
CA SER A 26 4.06 5.51 10.91
C SER A 26 3.91 5.14 9.43
N MET A 27 5.03 4.95 8.74
CA MET A 27 5.07 4.55 7.32
C MET A 27 4.46 3.17 7.10
N LYS A 28 4.75 2.20 7.98
CA LYS A 28 4.12 0.87 7.98
C LYS A 28 2.61 0.99 8.12
N ARG A 29 2.13 1.75 9.09
CA ARG A 29 0.69 1.95 9.33
C ARG A 29 -0.01 2.59 8.13
N ASN A 30 0.64 3.55 7.46
CA ASN A 30 0.11 4.16 6.25
C ASN A 30 -0.05 3.14 5.11
N LYS A 31 0.94 2.25 4.93
CA LYS A 31 0.88 1.15 3.94
C LYS A 31 -0.20 0.11 4.30
N GLU A 32 -0.39 -0.21 5.58
CA GLU A 32 -1.48 -1.08 6.04
C GLU A 32 -2.86 -0.47 5.75
N ASN A 33 -3.02 0.83 6.01
CA ASN A 33 -4.23 1.58 5.68
C ASN A 33 -4.50 1.58 4.15
N GLU A 34 -3.45 1.69 3.34
CA GLU A 34 -3.55 1.59 1.88
C GLU A 34 -4.06 0.21 1.45
N ILE A 35 -3.53 -0.88 2.02
CA ILE A 35 -4.03 -2.24 1.78
C ILE A 35 -5.53 -2.34 2.14
N MET A 36 -5.94 -1.79 3.28
CA MET A 36 -7.36 -1.77 3.68
C MET A 36 -8.23 -1.01 2.68
N ALA A 37 -7.76 0.14 2.20
CA ALA A 37 -8.46 0.94 1.20
C ALA A 37 -8.61 0.18 -0.13
N ILE A 38 -7.57 -0.54 -0.58
CA ILE A 38 -7.63 -1.36 -1.79
C ILE A 38 -8.60 -2.53 -1.60
N LYS A 39 -8.54 -3.25 -0.47
CA LYS A 39 -9.48 -4.34 -0.16
C LYS A 39 -10.93 -3.87 -0.21
N LYS A 40 -11.24 -2.71 0.38
CA LYS A 40 -12.58 -2.11 0.34
C LYS A 40 -13.04 -1.79 -1.08
N LYS A 41 -12.14 -1.37 -1.97
CA LYS A 41 -12.46 -1.16 -3.39
C LYS A 41 -12.78 -2.47 -4.11
N ILE A 42 -12.02 -3.54 -3.84
CA ILE A 42 -12.29 -4.87 -4.39
C ILE A 42 -13.66 -5.38 -3.90
N GLU A 43 -13.91 -5.31 -2.60
CA GLU A 43 -15.17 -5.76 -1.99
C GLU A 43 -16.40 -5.06 -2.61
N ARG A 44 -16.34 -3.74 -2.76
CA ARG A 44 -17.41 -2.97 -3.42
C ARG A 44 -17.66 -3.40 -4.86
N TYR A 45 -16.59 -3.68 -5.61
CA TYR A 45 -16.70 -4.16 -6.99
C TYR A 45 -17.34 -5.55 -7.04
N GLU A 46 -16.89 -6.47 -6.19
CA GLU A 46 -17.43 -7.82 -6.08
C GLU A 46 -18.91 -7.83 -5.69
N GLU A 47 -19.27 -7.01 -4.70
CA GLU A 47 -20.65 -6.89 -4.25
C GLU A 47 -21.56 -6.37 -5.36
N LYS A 48 -21.16 -5.31 -6.06
CA LYS A 48 -21.90 -4.79 -7.21
C LYS A 48 -22.07 -5.86 -8.30
N ARG A 49 -21.00 -6.59 -8.63
CA ARG A 49 -21.04 -7.67 -9.62
C ARG A 49 -22.01 -8.78 -9.21
N ARG A 50 -21.98 -9.22 -7.94
CA ARG A 50 -22.90 -10.25 -7.44
C ARG A 50 -24.35 -9.80 -7.49
N GLN A 51 -24.64 -8.54 -7.17
CA GLN A 51 -25.97 -7.98 -7.27
C GLN A 51 -26.47 -7.95 -8.72
N GLU A 52 -25.62 -7.52 -9.66
CA GLU A 52 -25.95 -7.53 -11.10
C GLU A 52 -26.21 -8.95 -11.61
N GLU A 53 -25.41 -9.93 -11.21
CA GLU A 53 -25.61 -11.34 -11.56
C GLU A 53 -26.89 -11.91 -10.96
N ALA A 54 -27.18 -11.61 -9.69
CA ALA A 54 -28.39 -12.05 -9.01
C ALA A 54 -29.65 -11.47 -9.67
N MET A 55 -29.64 -10.17 -9.98
CA MET A 55 -30.71 -9.52 -10.73
C MET A 55 -30.91 -10.19 -12.09
N TYR A 56 -29.85 -10.36 -12.88
CA TYR A 56 -29.95 -11.00 -14.19
C TYR A 56 -30.51 -12.43 -14.10
N ARG A 57 -30.05 -13.22 -13.11
CA ARG A 57 -30.57 -14.58 -12.89
C ARG A 57 -32.06 -14.57 -12.57
N SER A 58 -32.51 -13.63 -11.75
CA SER A 58 -33.93 -13.49 -11.34
C SER A 58 -34.88 -13.05 -12.46
N LEU A 59 -34.37 -12.53 -13.58
CA LEU A 59 -35.21 -12.13 -14.71
C LEU A 59 -35.87 -13.33 -15.40
N SER A 60 -37.14 -13.18 -15.73
CA SER A 60 -37.88 -14.10 -16.60
C SER A 60 -37.24 -14.20 -18.00
N PRO A 61 -37.38 -15.33 -18.72
CA PRO A 61 -36.83 -15.51 -20.07
C PRO A 61 -37.21 -14.39 -21.06
N LEU A 62 -38.47 -13.92 -21.03
CA LEU A 62 -38.93 -12.80 -21.86
C LEU A 62 -38.14 -11.51 -21.57
N LYS A 63 -37.99 -11.13 -20.29
CA LYS A 63 -37.20 -9.95 -19.90
C LYS A 63 -35.72 -10.09 -20.27
N LYS A 64 -35.15 -11.30 -20.24
CA LYS A 64 -33.76 -11.56 -20.64
C LYS A 64 -33.49 -11.27 -22.13
N LEU A 65 -34.48 -11.46 -22.99
CA LEU A 65 -34.38 -11.14 -24.43
C LEU A 65 -34.29 -9.64 -24.70
N PHE A 66 -34.86 -8.80 -23.82
CA PHE A 66 -34.86 -7.34 -23.96
C PHE A 66 -33.75 -6.64 -23.15
N THR A 67 -33.04 -7.36 -22.27
CA THR A 67 -31.87 -6.83 -21.56
C THR A 67 -30.58 -7.11 -22.32
N SER A 68 -29.84 -6.07 -22.69
CA SER A 68 -28.50 -6.23 -23.25
C SER A 68 -27.53 -6.72 -22.17
N ARG A 69 -27.03 -7.95 -22.32
CA ARG A 69 -25.96 -8.45 -21.46
C ARG A 69 -24.64 -7.80 -21.88
N THR A 70 -23.89 -7.25 -20.93
CA THR A 70 -22.53 -6.78 -21.19
C THR A 70 -21.70 -7.94 -21.76
N PRO A 71 -20.98 -7.75 -22.89
CA PRO A 71 -20.19 -8.83 -23.49
C PRO A 71 -19.18 -9.41 -22.51
N SER A 72 -18.97 -10.73 -22.53
CA SER A 72 -18.13 -11.42 -21.55
C SER A 72 -16.70 -10.90 -21.49
N HIS A 73 -16.17 -10.41 -22.62
CA HIS A 73 -14.84 -9.82 -22.69
C HIS A 73 -14.70 -8.56 -21.82
N HIS A 74 -15.70 -7.66 -21.83
CA HIS A 74 -15.68 -6.47 -20.97
C HIS A 74 -15.75 -6.85 -19.48
N GLN A 75 -16.47 -7.91 -19.13
CA GLN A 75 -16.54 -8.41 -17.76
C GLN A 75 -15.18 -8.96 -17.29
N ALA A 76 -14.47 -9.69 -18.16
CA ALA A 76 -13.14 -10.22 -17.87
C ALA A 76 -12.10 -9.10 -17.70
N VAL A 77 -12.11 -8.09 -18.57
CA VAL A 77 -11.20 -6.93 -18.47
C VAL A 77 -11.50 -6.13 -17.19
N ALA A 78 -12.78 -5.88 -16.91
CA ALA A 78 -13.18 -5.16 -15.69
C ALA A 78 -12.71 -5.90 -14.43
N TYR A 79 -12.82 -7.23 -14.40
CA TYR A 79 -12.35 -8.06 -13.28
C TYR A 79 -10.82 -8.03 -13.15
N MET A 80 -10.10 -8.12 -14.27
CA MET A 80 -8.64 -8.04 -14.28
C MET A 80 -8.16 -6.73 -13.64
N VAL A 81 -8.71 -5.59 -14.06
CA VAL A 81 -8.31 -4.27 -13.56
C VAL A 81 -8.77 -4.05 -12.12
N ASN A 82 -10.02 -4.40 -11.79
CA ASN A 82 -10.58 -4.07 -10.47
C ASN A 82 -10.25 -5.07 -9.37
N VAL A 83 -9.78 -6.27 -9.71
CA VAL A 83 -9.44 -7.30 -8.74
C VAL A 83 -7.99 -7.72 -8.89
N LYS A 84 -7.59 -8.28 -10.05
CA LYS A 84 -6.25 -8.87 -10.19
C LYS A 84 -5.13 -7.85 -10.03
N GLU A 85 -5.20 -6.72 -10.74
CA GLU A 85 -4.18 -5.67 -10.63
C GLU A 85 -4.13 -5.07 -9.22
N ARG A 86 -5.29 -4.89 -8.58
CA ARG A 86 -5.36 -4.42 -7.19
C ARG A 86 -4.74 -5.39 -6.20
N LEU A 87 -4.92 -6.70 -6.39
CA LEU A 87 -4.28 -7.73 -5.57
C LEU A 87 -2.76 -7.73 -5.78
N LYS A 88 -2.27 -7.50 -6.99
CA LYS A 88 -0.83 -7.31 -7.25
C LYS A 88 -0.30 -6.09 -6.50
N SER A 89 -1.04 -4.97 -6.50
CA SER A 89 -0.67 -3.79 -5.69
C SER A 89 -0.57 -4.14 -4.21
N ILE A 90 -1.55 -4.87 -3.64
CA ILE A 90 -1.49 -5.34 -2.25
C ILE A 90 -0.22 -6.18 -2.00
N SER A 91 0.13 -7.08 -2.92
CA SER A 91 1.35 -7.90 -2.79
C SER A 91 2.62 -7.05 -2.77
N SER A 92 2.72 -6.02 -3.62
CA SER A 92 3.85 -5.08 -3.62
C SER A 92 3.93 -4.28 -2.31
N ILE A 93 2.79 -3.79 -1.82
CA ILE A 93 2.74 -3.06 -0.53
C ILE A 93 3.16 -3.98 0.63
N LYS A 94 2.75 -5.26 0.62
CA LYS A 94 3.19 -6.23 1.63
C LYS A 94 4.70 -6.47 1.62
N GLN A 95 5.33 -6.52 0.44
CA GLN A 95 6.78 -6.61 0.34
C GLN A 95 7.44 -5.37 0.96
N SER A 96 6.89 -4.18 0.69
CA SER A 96 7.37 -2.93 1.31
C SER A 96 7.23 -2.94 2.83
N ILE A 97 6.12 -3.45 3.37
CA ILE A 97 5.93 -3.61 4.82
C ILE A 97 6.96 -4.58 5.40
N ALA A 98 7.24 -5.70 4.73
CA ALA A 98 8.26 -6.66 5.18
C ALA A 98 9.67 -6.04 5.25
N LEU A 99 10.01 -5.14 4.31
CA LEU A 99 11.25 -4.39 4.35
C LEU A 99 11.30 -3.43 5.55
N LEU A 100 10.19 -2.72 5.83
CA LEU A 100 10.09 -1.86 7.02
C LEU A 100 10.21 -2.66 8.31
N ASP A 101 9.56 -3.83 8.39
CA ASP A 101 9.66 -4.72 9.56
C ASP A 101 11.08 -5.21 9.80
N LYS A 102 11.80 -5.53 8.72
CA LYS A 102 13.23 -5.87 8.81
C LYS A 102 14.04 -4.69 9.34
N LEU A 103 13.86 -3.49 8.80
CA LEU A 103 14.59 -2.29 9.27
C LEU A 103 14.29 -1.99 10.74
N ILE A 104 13.03 -2.08 11.15
CA ILE A 104 12.64 -1.92 12.56
C ILE A 104 13.36 -2.96 13.42
N SER A 105 13.38 -4.22 13.01
CA SER A 105 14.09 -5.29 13.72
C SER A 105 15.60 -5.00 13.82
N ASP A 106 16.22 -4.58 12.72
CA ASP A 106 17.65 -4.29 12.65
C ASP A 106 18.01 -3.18 13.65
N VAL A 107 17.26 -2.08 13.68
CA VAL A 107 17.46 -0.97 14.63
C VAL A 107 17.28 -1.41 16.09
N HIS A 108 16.31 -2.29 16.37
CA HIS A 108 16.11 -2.80 17.73
C HIS A 108 17.23 -3.75 18.17
N SER A 109 17.76 -4.57 17.27
CA SER A 109 18.85 -5.51 17.56
C SER A 109 20.22 -4.85 17.69
N GLU A 110 20.44 -3.74 16.97
CA GLU A 110 21.71 -3.05 16.86
C GLU A 110 21.56 -1.59 17.30
N GLN A 111 21.03 -1.34 18.50
CA GLN A 111 20.83 0.01 19.07
C GLN A 111 22.10 0.90 19.06
N SER A 112 23.27 0.34 18.74
CA SER A 112 24.57 1.02 18.60
C SER A 112 25.02 1.32 17.17
N LYS A 113 24.24 1.03 16.11
CA LYS A 113 24.64 1.44 14.76
C LYS A 113 24.51 2.96 14.62
N GLU A 114 25.65 3.63 14.59
CA GLU A 114 25.74 5.06 14.39
C GLU A 114 25.33 5.47 12.96
N GLU A 115 25.45 4.56 12.00
CA GLU A 115 25.18 4.78 10.58
C GLU A 115 24.27 3.70 9.99
N MET A 116 23.30 4.11 9.18
CA MET A 116 22.43 3.22 8.41
C MET A 116 22.27 3.72 6.97
N TYR A 117 22.56 2.87 6.01
CA TYR A 117 22.36 3.16 4.58
C TYR A 117 20.93 2.82 4.18
N LEU A 118 20.25 3.80 3.59
CA LEU A 118 18.86 3.70 3.17
C LEU A 118 18.72 4.12 1.71
N SER A 119 17.69 3.60 1.05
CA SER A 119 17.34 4.09 -0.28
C SER A 119 16.91 5.55 -0.22
N ARG A 120 17.20 6.29 -1.29
CA ARG A 120 16.85 7.72 -1.40
C ARG A 120 15.37 7.98 -1.12
N LEU A 121 14.47 7.14 -1.65
CA LEU A 121 13.04 7.29 -1.45
C LEU A 121 12.65 7.20 0.03
N LEU A 122 13.24 6.24 0.75
CA LEU A 122 12.97 6.06 2.17
C LEU A 122 13.51 7.24 3.00
N LEU A 123 14.69 7.76 2.68
CA LEU A 123 15.24 8.95 3.32
C LEU A 123 14.33 10.17 3.16
N GLU A 124 13.86 10.43 1.94
CA GLU A 124 12.97 11.57 1.68
C GLU A 124 11.61 11.39 2.38
N GLU A 125 11.07 10.18 2.44
CA GLU A 125 9.83 9.89 3.21
C GLU A 125 10.04 10.17 4.72
N ILE A 126 11.20 9.83 5.29
CA ILE A 126 11.53 10.10 6.70
C ILE A 126 11.70 11.60 6.95
N LYS A 127 12.39 12.32 6.07
CA LYS A 127 12.53 13.78 6.16
C LYS A 127 11.17 14.46 6.13
N THR A 128 10.31 14.07 5.19
CA THR A 128 8.94 14.59 5.08
C THR A 128 8.12 14.31 6.33
N TRP A 129 8.24 13.09 6.90
CA TRP A 129 7.58 12.75 8.16
C TRP A 129 8.07 13.64 9.32
N LYS A 130 9.37 13.92 9.39
CA LYS A 130 9.95 14.78 10.43
C LYS A 130 9.47 16.22 10.31
N GLU A 131 9.42 16.76 9.09
CA GLU A 131 8.89 18.09 8.82
C GLU A 131 7.40 18.21 9.21
N ALA A 132 6.60 17.18 8.94
CA ALA A 132 5.20 17.13 9.35
C ALA A 132 5.04 17.13 10.88
N GLU A 133 5.87 16.37 11.61
CA GLU A 133 5.85 16.32 13.08
C GLU A 133 6.18 17.67 13.73
N VAL A 134 7.10 18.45 13.13
CA VAL A 134 7.47 19.79 13.61
C VAL A 134 6.36 20.82 13.37
N ASN A 135 5.61 20.71 12.28
CA ASN A 135 4.54 21.64 11.95
C ASN A 135 3.23 21.40 12.73
N GLU A 136 3.12 20.27 13.43
CA GLU A 136 1.96 19.92 14.28
C GLU A 136 2.16 20.29 15.77
N GLN A 137 3.29 20.91 16.14
CA GLN A 137 3.61 21.43 17.48
C GLN A 137 3.48 22.96 17.54
#